data_AF-A0A7K3ECH3-F1
#
_entry.id   AF-A0A7K3ECH3-F1
#
_cell.length_a   1.000
_cell.length_b   1.000
_cell.length_c   1.000
_cell.angle_alpha   90.00
_cell.angle_beta   90.00
_cell.angle_gamma   90.00
#
_symmetry.space_group_name_H-M   'P 1'
#
loop_
_entity.id
_entity.type
_entity.pdbx_description
1 polymer ?
#
loop_
_entity_poly.entity_id
_entity_poly.type
_entity_poly.pdbx_seq_one_letter_code
_entity_poly.pdbx_strand_id
1 'polypeptide(L)'
;MPGDDLSEPYIEHAHNHWHPALDDLAAAFRADTVLRTVVADLRHVFMTSAQALLHGDLHSGSVMVGERQGAHVVRVFDPEFSFVGPIGFDLGLYWANALVSEERARALGALTDHGEQLRLSSEAFETEFRRLWPTRVDTFFDDAYLGRFLRRVWTESLGFAGTEIIRRIIGFAHLTDLTTLPDPAPASRRALLLGRELVVRRTELTSPDAVRDLVASPLG
;
A
#
# COMPACT_ATOMS: atom_id res chain seq x y z
N MET A 1 -8.91 4.28 16.96
CA MET A 1 -7.44 4.37 16.75
C MET A 1 -7.16 3.90 15.32
N PRO A 2 -6.05 4.29 14.65
CA PRO A 2 -5.80 3.87 13.26
C PRO A 2 -5.85 2.34 13.02
N GLY A 3 -5.70 1.51 14.05
CA GLY A 3 -5.86 0.05 13.96
C GLY A 3 -7.30 -0.50 13.88
N ASP A 4 -8.33 0.31 14.12
CA ASP A 4 -9.73 -0.10 13.95
C ASP A 4 -10.13 -0.09 12.45
N ASP A 5 -9.53 0.83 11.71
CA ASP A 5 -9.75 1.12 10.28
C ASP A 5 -9.39 -0.04 9.33
N LEU A 6 -8.42 -0.88 9.72
CA LEU A 6 -7.97 -2.03 8.91
C LEU A 6 -9.02 -3.14 8.79
N SER A 7 -10.04 -3.16 9.64
CA SER A 7 -11.04 -4.25 9.68
C SER A 7 -12.42 -3.86 9.14
N GLU A 8 -12.76 -2.57 9.19
CA GLU A 8 -14.10 -2.08 8.81
C GLU A 8 -14.52 -2.51 7.40
N PRO A 9 -13.68 -2.40 6.34
CA PRO A 9 -14.07 -2.80 4.97
C PRO A 9 -14.52 -4.27 4.82
N TYR A 10 -14.17 -5.12 5.79
CA TYR A 10 -14.38 -6.57 5.74
C TYR A 10 -15.52 -7.04 6.66
N ILE A 11 -16.27 -6.11 7.24
CA ILE A 11 -17.47 -6.35 8.05
C ILE A 11 -18.59 -5.38 7.66
N GLU A 12 -19.80 -5.60 8.19
CA GLU A 12 -20.84 -4.57 8.12
C GLU A 12 -20.50 -3.46 9.11
N HIS A 13 -20.26 -2.26 8.60
CA HIS A 13 -19.95 -1.08 9.40
C HIS A 13 -20.58 0.17 8.81
N ALA A 14 -21.07 1.07 9.66
CA ALA A 14 -21.80 2.27 9.23
C ALA A 14 -20.92 3.29 8.47
N HIS A 15 -19.60 3.22 8.62
CA HIS A 15 -18.67 4.09 7.91
C HIS A 15 -18.43 3.66 6.46
N ASN A 16 -18.63 2.38 6.15
CA ASN A 16 -18.32 1.86 4.82
C ASN A 16 -19.34 2.40 3.81
N HIS A 17 -18.83 3.00 2.74
CA HIS A 17 -19.62 3.40 1.59
C HIS A 17 -18.80 3.22 0.32
N TRP A 18 -19.47 3.06 -0.81
CA TRP A 18 -18.83 2.81 -2.10
C TRP A 18 -19.78 3.11 -3.26
N HIS A 19 -19.24 3.09 -4.48
CA HIS A 19 -20.04 3.21 -5.69
C HIS A 19 -20.90 1.95 -5.92
N PRO A 20 -22.23 2.04 -6.19
CA PRO A 20 -23.12 0.86 -6.26
C PRO A 20 -22.68 -0.26 -7.22
N ALA A 21 -21.96 0.08 -8.28
CA ALA A 21 -21.37 -0.91 -9.20
C ALA A 21 -20.30 -1.84 -8.58
N LEU A 22 -19.97 -1.65 -7.30
CA LEU A 22 -19.03 -2.45 -6.51
C LEU A 22 -19.72 -3.28 -5.41
N ASP A 23 -21.05 -3.30 -5.36
CA ASP A 23 -21.82 -4.05 -4.34
C ASP A 23 -21.44 -5.53 -4.28
N ASP A 24 -21.21 -6.15 -5.44
CA ASP A 24 -20.78 -7.54 -5.58
C ASP A 24 -19.40 -7.77 -4.97
N LEU A 25 -18.42 -6.89 -5.22
CA LEU A 25 -17.08 -7.01 -4.64
C LEU A 25 -17.07 -6.71 -3.15
N ALA A 26 -17.83 -5.71 -2.69
CA ALA A 26 -17.94 -5.42 -1.27
C ALA A 26 -18.57 -6.61 -0.50
N ALA A 27 -19.56 -7.28 -1.08
CA ALA A 27 -20.12 -8.52 -0.53
C ALA A 27 -19.13 -9.69 -0.61
N ALA A 28 -18.44 -9.86 -1.74
CA ALA A 28 -17.46 -10.92 -1.95
C ALA A 28 -16.29 -10.82 -0.95
N PHE A 29 -15.74 -9.63 -0.72
CA PHE A 29 -14.61 -9.44 0.20
C PHE A 29 -15.00 -9.66 1.66
N ARG A 30 -16.24 -9.34 2.04
CA ARG A 30 -16.80 -9.68 3.37
C ARG A 30 -16.98 -11.19 3.55
N ALA A 31 -17.33 -11.91 2.49
CA ALA A 31 -17.46 -13.36 2.48
C ALA A 31 -16.11 -14.11 2.32
N ASP A 32 -15.07 -13.42 1.87
CA ASP A 32 -13.75 -14.00 1.61
C ASP A 32 -12.99 -14.28 2.91
N THR A 33 -13.09 -15.54 3.37
CA THR A 33 -12.42 -16.00 4.58
C THR A 33 -10.89 -15.99 4.49
N VAL A 34 -10.32 -16.15 3.28
CA VAL A 34 -8.86 -16.13 3.08
C VAL A 34 -8.36 -14.70 3.25
N LEU A 35 -8.97 -13.75 2.54
CA LEU A 35 -8.67 -12.33 2.65
C LEU A 35 -8.77 -11.87 4.11
N ARG A 36 -9.89 -12.17 4.77
CA ARG A 36 -10.14 -11.76 6.17
C ARG A 36 -9.13 -12.33 7.16
N THR A 37 -8.72 -13.59 6.99
CA THR A 37 -7.70 -14.21 7.85
C THR A 37 -6.36 -13.50 7.69
N VAL A 38 -5.96 -13.23 6.45
CA VAL A 38 -4.70 -12.52 6.19
C VAL A 38 -4.74 -11.08 6.70
N VAL A 39 -5.87 -10.39 6.57
CA VAL A 39 -6.04 -9.03 7.13
C VAL A 39 -5.94 -9.06 8.66
N ALA A 40 -6.47 -10.10 9.32
CA ALA A 40 -6.30 -10.26 10.76
C ALA A 40 -4.82 -10.42 11.15
N ASP A 41 -4.02 -11.16 10.38
CA ASP A 41 -2.57 -11.27 10.58
C ASP A 41 -1.87 -9.91 10.42
N LEU A 42 -2.19 -9.16 9.36
CA LEU A 42 -1.63 -7.83 9.11
C LEU A 42 -2.02 -6.84 10.22
N ARG A 43 -3.27 -6.91 10.70
CA ARG A 43 -3.73 -6.12 11.84
C ARG A 43 -2.96 -6.47 13.12
N HIS A 44 -2.69 -7.76 13.36
CA HIS A 44 -1.84 -8.16 14.48
C HIS A 44 -0.43 -7.55 14.35
N VAL A 45 0.20 -7.64 13.17
CA VAL A 45 1.50 -7.02 12.90
C VAL A 45 1.46 -5.51 13.17
N PHE A 46 0.45 -4.80 12.69
CA PHE A 46 0.27 -3.38 12.95
C PHE A 46 0.19 -3.06 14.45
N MET A 47 -0.52 -3.89 15.22
CA MET A 47 -0.74 -3.68 16.66
C MET A 47 0.47 -4.03 17.54
N THR A 48 1.36 -4.92 17.08
CA THR A 48 2.41 -5.50 17.96
C THR A 48 3.84 -5.31 17.47
N SER A 49 4.06 -4.96 16.20
CA SER A 49 5.40 -4.86 15.63
C SER A 49 5.99 -3.47 15.83
N ALA A 50 6.97 -3.34 16.73
CA ALA A 50 7.70 -2.11 16.97
C ALA A 50 9.05 -2.12 16.23
N GLN A 51 9.10 -1.60 15.00
CA GLN A 51 10.32 -1.62 14.17
C GLN A 51 10.96 -0.23 14.02
N ALA A 52 10.15 0.81 13.76
CA ALA A 52 10.64 2.18 13.58
C ALA A 52 9.56 3.20 13.96
N LEU A 53 9.97 4.45 14.23
CA LEU A 53 9.04 5.57 14.29
C LEU A 53 8.57 5.89 12.87
N LEU A 54 7.30 5.62 12.59
CA LEU A 54 6.67 5.78 11.28
C LEU A 54 6.08 7.19 11.10
N HIS A 55 5.82 7.56 9.85
CA HIS A 55 4.91 8.65 9.52
C HIS A 55 3.48 8.32 9.93
N GLY A 56 3.03 7.09 9.64
CA GLY A 56 1.70 6.58 10.03
C GLY A 56 0.55 6.97 9.10
N ASP A 57 0.80 7.78 8.07
CA ASP A 57 -0.19 8.13 7.02
C ASP A 57 0.50 8.62 5.72
N LEU A 58 1.49 7.86 5.24
CA LEU A 58 2.32 8.23 4.09
C LEU A 58 1.62 7.97 2.75
N HIS A 59 0.54 8.69 2.47
CA HIS A 59 -0.13 8.68 1.16
C HIS A 59 0.39 9.79 0.23
N SER A 60 -0.01 9.80 -1.05
CA SER A 60 0.44 10.80 -2.03
C SER A 60 0.10 12.24 -1.62
N GLY A 61 -1.04 12.44 -0.95
CA GLY A 61 -1.43 13.73 -0.37
C GLY A 61 -0.50 14.27 0.73
N SER A 62 0.35 13.42 1.35
CA SER A 62 1.32 13.79 2.40
C SER A 62 2.72 14.04 1.82
N VAL A 63 2.83 14.12 0.49
CA VAL A 63 4.08 14.37 -0.24
C VAL A 63 3.92 15.59 -1.13
N MET A 64 4.71 16.63 -0.87
CA MET A 64 4.86 17.77 -1.76
C MET A 64 6.03 17.55 -2.71
N VAL A 65 5.76 17.72 -4.00
CA VAL A 65 6.76 17.71 -5.07
C VAL A 65 6.80 19.08 -5.75
N GLY A 66 7.97 19.50 -6.21
CA GLY A 66 8.12 20.75 -6.94
C GLY A 66 9.56 21.02 -7.36
N GLU A 67 9.82 22.26 -7.75
CA GLU A 67 11.15 22.73 -8.11
C GLU A 67 11.53 23.93 -7.24
N ARG A 68 12.78 23.95 -6.77
CA ARG A 68 13.34 25.08 -6.04
C ARG A 68 14.74 25.35 -6.57
N GLN A 69 14.94 26.56 -7.10
CA GLN A 69 16.23 26.98 -7.66
C GLN A 69 16.75 26.03 -8.76
N GLY A 70 15.86 25.49 -9.60
CA GLY A 70 16.21 24.59 -10.70
C GLY A 70 16.50 23.15 -10.29
N ALA A 71 16.28 22.78 -9.02
CA ALA A 71 16.39 21.40 -8.54
C ALA A 71 15.02 20.86 -8.13
N HIS A 72 14.74 19.60 -8.45
CA HIS A 72 13.56 18.89 -7.94
C HIS A 72 13.62 18.77 -6.42
N VAL A 73 12.50 19.01 -5.77
CA VAL A 73 12.35 18.95 -4.31
C VAL A 73 11.17 18.04 -3.97
N VAL A 74 11.42 17.12 -3.06
CA VAL A 74 10.39 16.28 -2.42
C VAL A 74 10.38 16.59 -0.92
N ARG A 75 9.20 16.80 -0.35
CA ARG A 75 8.98 17.02 1.09
C ARG A 75 7.81 16.18 1.56
N VAL A 76 8.08 15.28 2.50
CA VAL A 76 7.06 14.58 3.27
C VAL A 76 6.64 15.46 4.44
N PHE A 77 5.34 15.56 4.70
CA PHE A 77 4.77 16.42 5.75
C PHE A 77 3.53 15.76 6.37
N ASP A 78 3.06 16.33 7.48
CA ASP A 78 1.88 15.87 8.24
C ASP A 78 1.99 14.50 8.95
N PRO A 79 3.06 14.25 9.75
CA PRO A 79 3.21 13.00 10.49
C PRO A 79 2.35 12.95 11.77
N GLU A 80 1.09 13.39 11.71
CA GLU A 80 0.22 13.46 12.90
C GLU A 80 -0.21 12.07 13.43
N PHE A 81 -0.12 11.05 12.58
CA PHE A 81 -0.38 9.64 12.91
C PHE A 81 0.88 8.86 13.32
N SER A 82 2.00 9.55 13.57
CA SER A 82 3.27 8.90 13.92
C SER A 82 3.18 8.01 15.15
N PHE A 83 3.70 6.79 15.02
CA PHE A 83 3.85 5.84 16.12
C PHE A 83 5.02 4.87 15.84
N VAL A 84 5.44 4.10 16.85
CA VAL A 84 6.44 3.05 16.65
C VAL A 84 5.74 1.80 16.11
N GLY A 85 5.99 1.48 14.84
CA GLY A 85 5.23 0.47 14.11
C GLY A 85 6.07 -0.34 13.11
N PRO A 86 5.42 -1.18 12.28
CA PRO A 86 6.09 -1.94 11.22
C PRO A 86 6.46 -1.04 10.04
N ILE A 87 7.72 -1.07 9.60
CA ILE A 87 8.25 -0.25 8.49
C ILE A 87 7.42 -0.47 7.21
N GLY A 88 6.93 -1.70 6.99
CA GLY A 88 6.12 -2.01 5.83
C GLY A 88 4.82 -1.21 5.74
N PHE A 89 4.31 -0.64 6.84
CA PHE A 89 3.07 0.13 6.82
C PHE A 89 3.20 1.41 5.98
N ASP A 90 4.19 2.27 6.25
CA ASP A 90 4.39 3.51 5.47
C ASP A 90 4.68 3.21 3.99
N LEU A 91 5.51 2.20 3.71
CA LEU A 91 5.78 1.75 2.34
C LEU A 91 4.49 1.28 1.64
N GLY A 92 3.67 0.50 2.35
CA GLY A 92 2.40 0.00 1.85
C GLY A 92 1.42 1.12 1.53
N LEU A 93 1.28 2.11 2.41
CA LEU A 93 0.42 3.28 2.17
C LEU A 93 0.85 4.05 0.92
N TYR A 94 2.15 4.30 0.77
CA TYR A 94 2.68 4.99 -0.40
C TYR A 94 2.45 4.18 -1.69
N TRP A 95 2.75 2.87 -1.67
CA TRP A 95 2.57 1.99 -2.83
C TRP A 95 1.11 1.80 -3.22
N ALA A 96 0.17 1.74 -2.26
CA ALA A 96 -1.25 1.73 -2.55
C ALA A 96 -1.67 2.94 -3.39
N ASN A 97 -1.22 4.13 -2.99
CA ASN A 97 -1.53 5.37 -3.68
C ASN A 97 -0.88 5.43 -5.07
N ALA A 98 0.36 4.99 -5.21
CA ALA A 98 1.03 4.89 -6.51
C ALA A 98 0.30 3.94 -7.47
N LEU A 99 -0.10 2.76 -6.99
CA LEU A 99 -0.85 1.78 -7.79
C LEU A 99 -2.23 2.30 -8.20
N VAL A 100 -2.96 2.97 -7.30
CA VAL A 100 -4.26 3.58 -7.65
C VAL A 100 -4.10 4.73 -8.64
N SER A 101 -3.01 5.51 -8.54
CA SER A 101 -2.68 6.54 -9.52
C SER A 101 -2.41 5.94 -10.91
N GLU A 102 -1.79 4.75 -10.98
CA GLU A 102 -1.64 3.99 -12.22
C GLU A 102 -3.01 3.61 -12.83
N GLU A 103 -3.95 3.14 -11.99
CA GLU A 103 -5.31 2.81 -12.44
C GLU A 103 -6.06 4.02 -13.00
N ARG A 104 -5.89 5.18 -12.35
CA ARG A 104 -6.42 6.45 -12.87
C ARG A 104 -5.81 6.76 -14.24
N ALA A 105 -4.48 6.72 -14.34
CA ALA A 105 -3.79 7.02 -15.59
C ALA A 105 -4.22 6.08 -16.72
N ARG A 106 -4.41 4.80 -16.41
CA ARG A 106 -4.96 3.80 -17.34
C ARG A 106 -6.38 4.15 -17.78
N ALA A 107 -7.27 4.51 -16.85
CA ALA A 107 -8.65 4.90 -17.17
C ALA A 107 -8.74 6.17 -18.04
N LEU A 108 -7.78 7.08 -17.90
CA LEU A 108 -7.68 8.31 -18.70
C LEU A 108 -6.89 8.13 -20.01
N GLY A 109 -6.33 6.95 -20.27
CA GLY A 109 -5.44 6.73 -21.42
C GLY A 109 -4.15 7.54 -21.37
N ALA A 110 -3.69 7.89 -20.17
CA ALA A 110 -2.55 8.76 -19.89
C ALA A 110 -1.42 8.05 -19.12
N LEU A 111 -1.29 6.73 -19.31
CA LEU A 111 -0.28 5.93 -18.62
C LEU A 111 1.13 6.35 -19.07
N THR A 112 1.95 6.78 -18.11
CA THR A 112 3.38 7.11 -18.31
C THR A 112 4.24 6.18 -17.44
N ASP A 113 5.15 6.75 -16.65
CA ASP A 113 6.00 6.14 -15.63
C ASP A 113 5.27 5.88 -14.29
N HIS A 114 3.94 5.94 -14.25
CA HIS A 114 3.15 5.68 -13.04
C HIS A 114 3.45 4.27 -12.48
N GLY A 115 3.53 3.27 -13.36
CA GLY A 115 3.84 1.89 -12.97
C GLY A 115 5.29 1.64 -12.53
N GLU A 116 6.17 2.64 -12.63
CA GLU A 116 7.54 2.54 -12.12
C GLU A 116 7.64 2.90 -10.64
N GLN A 117 6.69 3.64 -10.08
CA GLN A 117 6.85 4.27 -8.76
C GLN A 117 7.04 3.26 -7.63
N LEU A 118 6.33 2.13 -7.66
CA LEU A 118 6.53 1.05 -6.69
C LEU A 118 7.94 0.46 -6.80
N ARG A 119 8.39 0.14 -8.02
CA ARG A 119 9.73 -0.41 -8.26
C ARG A 119 10.81 0.57 -7.80
N LEU A 120 10.77 1.81 -8.29
CA LEU A 120 11.75 2.85 -7.98
C LEU A 120 11.85 3.12 -6.47
N SER A 121 10.71 3.27 -5.79
CA SER A 121 10.71 3.52 -4.34
C SER A 121 11.15 2.31 -3.53
N SER A 122 10.83 1.08 -3.95
CA SER A 122 11.32 -0.14 -3.30
C SER A 122 12.84 -0.33 -3.44
N GLU A 123 13.38 -0.08 -4.63
CA GLU A 123 14.82 -0.14 -4.90
C GLU A 123 15.57 0.94 -4.13
N ALA A 124 15.04 2.16 -4.09
CA ALA A 124 15.61 3.25 -3.31
C ALA A 124 15.63 2.94 -1.81
N PHE A 125 14.53 2.40 -1.27
CA PHE A 125 14.45 1.96 0.12
C PHE A 125 15.49 0.89 0.44
N GLU A 126 15.54 -0.20 -0.33
CA GLU A 126 16.49 -1.28 -0.08
C GLU A 126 17.94 -0.81 -0.22
N THR A 127 18.24 0.00 -1.23
CA THR A 127 19.58 0.58 -1.44
C THR A 127 20.00 1.40 -0.23
N GLU A 128 19.15 2.30 0.25
CA GLU A 128 19.46 3.17 1.38
C GLU A 128 19.57 2.38 2.69
N PHE A 129 18.67 1.41 2.92
CA PHE A 129 18.73 0.54 4.10
C PHE A 129 20.03 -0.25 4.14
N ARG A 130 20.44 -0.83 3.00
CA ARG A 130 21.72 -1.55 2.87
C ARG A 130 22.92 -0.63 3.02
N ARG A 131 22.84 0.61 2.53
CA ARG A 131 23.89 1.63 2.69
C ARG A 131 24.12 1.98 4.16
N LEU A 132 23.05 2.05 4.96
CA LEU A 132 23.10 2.36 6.39
C LEU A 132 23.39 1.12 7.27
N TRP A 133 23.17 -0.10 6.76
CA TRP A 133 23.38 -1.33 7.53
C TRP A 133 24.76 -1.48 8.22
N PRO A 134 25.90 -1.06 7.61
CA PRO A 134 27.19 -1.11 8.28
C PRO A 134 27.29 -0.20 9.51
N THR A 135 26.42 0.80 9.66
CA THR A 135 26.41 1.73 10.81
C THR A 135 25.48 1.29 11.93
N ARG A 136 24.93 0.06 11.86
CA ARG A 136 24.06 -0.48 12.91
C ARG A 136 24.80 -0.59 14.24
N VAL A 137 24.07 -0.35 15.33
CA VAL A 137 24.60 -0.43 16.70
C VAL A 137 24.78 -1.88 17.15
N ASP A 138 23.78 -2.71 16.89
CA ASP A 138 23.82 -4.13 17.26
C ASP A 138 24.42 -4.96 16.12
N THR A 139 25.67 -5.38 16.31
CA THR A 139 26.45 -6.14 15.34
C THR A 139 26.20 -7.64 15.39
N PHE A 140 25.36 -8.13 16.32
CA PHE A 140 24.92 -9.52 16.32
C PHE A 140 24.08 -9.84 15.07
N PHE A 141 23.30 -8.87 14.60
CA PHE A 141 22.58 -9.00 13.35
C PHE A 141 23.54 -9.00 12.17
N ASP A 142 23.52 -10.08 11.40
CA ASP A 142 24.37 -10.31 10.24
C ASP A 142 23.65 -9.98 8.92
N ASP A 143 24.38 -10.09 7.81
CA ASP A 143 23.84 -9.79 6.48
C ASP A 143 22.77 -10.81 6.05
N ALA A 144 22.81 -12.03 6.59
CA ALA A 144 21.78 -13.05 6.38
C ALA A 144 20.47 -12.66 7.09
N TYR A 145 20.55 -12.09 8.29
CA TYR A 145 19.41 -11.49 8.98
C TYR A 145 18.87 -10.30 8.20
N LEU A 146 19.72 -9.38 7.72
CA LEU A 146 19.29 -8.26 6.88
C LEU A 146 18.45 -8.73 5.69
N GLY A 147 18.92 -9.75 4.96
CA GLY A 147 18.17 -10.31 3.83
C GLY A 147 16.80 -10.87 4.23
N ARG A 148 16.69 -11.52 5.40
CA ARG A 148 15.40 -11.99 5.93
C ARG A 148 14.50 -10.84 6.34
N PHE A 149 15.06 -9.82 6.98
CA PHE A 149 14.33 -8.64 7.43
C PHE A 149 13.74 -7.86 6.26
N LEU A 150 14.55 -7.57 5.22
CA LEU A 150 14.07 -6.85 4.03
C LEU A 150 12.98 -7.61 3.27
N ARG A 151 13.08 -8.94 3.15
CA ARG A 151 12.01 -9.77 2.57
C ARG A 151 10.72 -9.71 3.39
N ARG A 152 10.83 -9.66 4.71
CA ARG A 152 9.67 -9.50 5.60
C ARG A 152 9.03 -8.13 5.42
N VAL A 153 9.83 -7.06 5.41
CA VAL A 153 9.35 -5.69 5.15
C VAL A 153 8.62 -5.63 3.81
N TRP A 154 9.22 -6.14 2.72
CA TRP A 154 8.58 -6.22 1.41
C TRP A 154 7.21 -6.91 1.46
N THR A 155 7.15 -8.10 2.07
CA THR A 155 5.92 -8.90 2.18
C THR A 155 4.84 -8.15 2.98
N GLU A 156 5.22 -7.54 4.11
CA GLU A 156 4.31 -6.73 4.94
C GLU A 156 3.82 -5.50 4.18
N SER A 157 4.70 -4.81 3.43
CA SER A 157 4.34 -3.65 2.60
C SER A 157 3.30 -3.97 1.54
N LEU A 158 3.42 -5.09 0.82
CA LEU A 158 2.40 -5.50 -0.15
C LEU A 158 1.05 -5.78 0.52
N GLY A 159 1.08 -6.41 1.70
CA GLY A 159 -0.12 -6.63 2.50
C GLY A 159 -0.79 -5.31 2.90
N PHE A 160 -0.02 -4.36 3.44
CA PHE A 160 -0.55 -3.06 3.83
C PHE A 160 -1.02 -2.22 2.63
N ALA A 161 -0.33 -2.32 1.49
CA ALA A 161 -0.77 -1.67 0.25
C ALA A 161 -2.15 -2.19 -0.18
N GLY A 162 -2.32 -3.51 -0.19
CA GLY A 162 -3.61 -4.11 -0.54
C GLY A 162 -4.73 -3.72 0.44
N THR A 163 -4.45 -3.70 1.75
CA THR A 163 -5.44 -3.24 2.74
C THR A 163 -5.81 -1.77 2.56
N GLU A 164 -4.85 -0.91 2.24
CA GLU A 164 -5.10 0.52 2.03
C GLU A 164 -5.93 0.76 0.78
N ILE A 165 -5.64 0.05 -0.33
CA ILE A 165 -6.46 0.14 -1.55
C ILE A 165 -7.92 -0.23 -1.24
N ILE A 166 -8.14 -1.34 -0.53
CA ILE A 166 -9.49 -1.80 -0.18
C ILE A 166 -10.19 -0.78 0.73
N ARG A 167 -9.50 -0.33 1.78
CA ARG A 167 -10.00 0.67 2.74
C ARG A 167 -10.38 1.98 2.05
N ARG A 168 -9.59 2.42 1.07
CA ARG A 168 -9.84 3.66 0.33
C ARG A 168 -10.94 3.57 -0.72
N ILE A 169 -11.43 2.38 -1.06
CA ILE A 169 -12.47 2.21 -2.09
C ILE A 169 -13.81 1.81 -1.48
N ILE A 170 -13.82 0.93 -0.48
CA ILE A 170 -15.06 0.42 0.16
C ILE A 170 -15.12 0.69 1.68
N GLY A 171 -14.20 1.51 2.21
CA GLY A 171 -14.22 1.97 3.60
C GLY A 171 -14.74 3.41 3.73
N PHE A 172 -14.19 4.15 4.69
CA PHE A 172 -14.66 5.50 5.03
C PHE A 172 -14.03 6.62 4.19
N ALA A 173 -12.71 6.63 4.04
CA ALA A 173 -12.00 7.75 3.42
C ALA A 173 -11.59 7.39 1.99
N HIS A 174 -12.11 8.11 0.99
CA HIS A 174 -11.88 7.76 -0.42
C HIS A 174 -10.69 8.46 -1.08
N LEU A 175 -10.19 7.87 -2.18
CA LEU A 175 -9.13 8.45 -3.02
C LEU A 175 -9.71 9.32 -4.14
N THR A 176 -9.26 10.57 -4.21
CA THR A 176 -9.63 11.51 -5.27
C THR A 176 -9.22 11.03 -6.66
N ASP A 177 -8.15 10.24 -6.75
CA ASP A 177 -7.69 9.62 -8.00
C ASP A 177 -8.77 8.77 -8.68
N LEU A 178 -9.65 8.14 -7.89
CA LEU A 178 -10.77 7.37 -8.40
C LEU A 178 -12.05 8.18 -8.44
N THR A 179 -12.43 8.84 -7.34
CA THR A 179 -13.74 9.50 -7.21
C THR A 179 -13.96 10.67 -8.16
N THR A 180 -12.87 11.23 -8.72
CA THR A 180 -12.93 12.32 -9.71
C THR A 180 -12.88 11.85 -11.16
N LEU A 181 -12.83 10.53 -11.42
CA LEU A 181 -12.98 9.99 -12.77
C LEU A 181 -14.43 10.22 -13.27
N PRO A 182 -14.64 10.47 -14.57
CA PRO A 182 -16.00 10.56 -15.14
C PRO A 182 -16.82 9.29 -14.92
N ASP A 183 -16.18 8.12 -15.02
CA ASP A 183 -16.71 6.83 -14.60
C ASP A 183 -15.68 6.13 -13.71
N PRO A 184 -15.87 6.14 -12.37
CA PRO A 184 -14.92 5.55 -11.43
C PRO A 184 -15.03 4.02 -11.34
N ALA A 185 -16.14 3.42 -11.79
CA ALA A 185 -16.45 2.03 -11.47
C ALA A 185 -15.45 1.02 -12.05
N PRO A 186 -15.04 1.08 -13.34
CA PRO A 186 -14.08 0.13 -13.89
C PRO A 186 -12.71 0.18 -13.21
N ALA A 187 -12.18 1.39 -12.97
CA ALA A 187 -10.89 1.58 -12.30
C ALA A 187 -10.94 1.12 -10.84
N SER A 188 -12.02 1.45 -10.12
CA SER A 188 -12.21 1.05 -8.72
C SER A 188 -12.35 -0.47 -8.56
N ARG A 189 -13.08 -1.13 -9.47
CA ARG A 189 -13.19 -2.60 -9.50
C ARG A 189 -11.83 -3.25 -9.66
N ARG A 190 -11.06 -2.79 -10.65
CA ARG A 190 -9.72 -3.32 -10.93
C ARG A 190 -8.76 -3.09 -9.77
N ALA A 191 -8.78 -1.90 -9.17
CA ALA A 191 -7.99 -1.59 -7.98
C ALA A 191 -8.37 -2.48 -6.78
N LEU A 192 -9.65 -2.73 -6.52
CA LEU A 192 -10.09 -3.63 -5.45
C LEU A 192 -9.54 -5.06 -5.63
N LEU A 193 -9.65 -5.59 -6.84
CA LEU A 193 -9.14 -6.93 -7.18
C LEU A 193 -7.63 -7.00 -7.00
N LEU A 194 -6.91 -5.97 -7.47
CA LEU A 194 -5.47 -5.84 -7.23
C LEU A 194 -5.16 -5.81 -5.74
N GLY A 195 -5.91 -5.02 -4.96
CA GLY A 195 -5.75 -4.92 -3.51
C GLY A 195 -5.90 -6.28 -2.82
N ARG A 196 -6.91 -7.06 -3.20
CA ARG A 196 -7.09 -8.42 -2.69
C ARG A 196 -5.90 -9.32 -3.02
N GLU A 197 -5.45 -9.32 -4.27
CA GLU A 197 -4.33 -10.17 -4.71
C GLU A 197 -3.03 -9.78 -4.00
N LEU A 198 -2.77 -8.49 -3.79
CA LEU A 198 -1.64 -8.02 -2.99
C LEU A 198 -1.70 -8.55 -1.55
N VAL A 199 -2.86 -8.52 -0.90
CA VAL A 199 -3.02 -9.07 0.45
C VAL A 199 -2.78 -10.58 0.48
N VAL A 200 -3.50 -11.31 -0.36
CA VAL A 200 -3.55 -12.79 -0.31
C VAL A 200 -2.26 -13.41 -0.83
N ARG A 201 -1.65 -12.84 -1.86
CA ARG A 201 -0.47 -13.40 -2.54
C ARG A 201 0.84 -12.67 -2.21
N ARG A 202 0.88 -11.78 -1.22
CA ARG A 202 2.10 -11.04 -0.80
C ARG A 202 3.36 -11.91 -0.62
N THR A 203 3.21 -13.17 -0.23
CA THR A 203 4.34 -14.11 -0.06
C THR A 203 4.84 -14.73 -1.37
N GLU A 204 4.02 -14.71 -2.43
CA GLU A 204 4.37 -15.20 -3.77
C GLU A 204 4.98 -14.09 -4.64
N LEU A 205 4.58 -12.84 -4.41
CA LEU A 205 5.03 -11.67 -5.14
C LEU A 205 6.41 -11.24 -4.63
N THR A 206 7.49 -11.91 -5.05
CA THR A 206 8.82 -11.73 -4.45
C THR A 206 9.65 -10.58 -5.05
N SER A 207 9.13 -9.83 -6.02
CA SER A 207 9.84 -8.72 -6.67
C SER A 207 8.87 -7.65 -7.21
N PRO A 208 9.34 -6.42 -7.47
CA PRO A 208 8.54 -5.41 -8.15
C PRO A 208 8.02 -5.85 -9.52
N ASP A 209 8.79 -6.66 -10.26
CA ASP A 209 8.36 -7.21 -11.54
C ASP A 209 7.19 -8.18 -11.39
N ALA A 210 7.17 -9.01 -10.33
CA ALA A 210 6.03 -9.87 -10.04
C ALA A 210 4.75 -9.06 -9.76
N VAL A 211 4.89 -7.90 -9.09
CA VAL A 211 3.76 -6.97 -8.88
C VAL A 211 3.34 -6.33 -10.19
N ARG A 212 4.29 -5.92 -11.05
CA ARG A 212 3.99 -5.38 -12.38
C ARG A 212 3.25 -6.39 -13.25
N ASP A 213 3.66 -7.65 -13.24
CA ASP A 213 2.99 -8.72 -14.00
C ASP A 213 1.56 -8.94 -13.49
N LEU A 214 1.36 -8.89 -12.17
CA LEU A 214 0.02 -8.91 -11.58
C LEU A 214 -0.82 -7.71 -12.03
N VAL A 215 -0.25 -6.50 -12.00
CA VAL A 215 -0.92 -5.28 -12.48
C VAL A 215 -1.20 -5.38 -13.97
N ALA A 216 -0.35 -5.97 -14.81
CA ALA A 216 -0.60 -6.09 -16.25
C ALA A 216 -1.63 -7.17 -16.60
N SER A 217 -1.89 -8.10 -15.69
CA SER A 217 -2.80 -9.23 -15.91
C SER A 217 -4.27 -8.80 -15.97
N PRO A 218 -5.13 -9.54 -16.70
CA PRO A 218 -6.56 -9.37 -16.60
C PRO A 218 -7.00 -9.79 -15.19
N LEU A 219 -7.34 -8.82 -14.36
CA LEU A 219 -7.98 -9.03 -13.06
C LEU A 219 -9.48 -9.18 -13.32
N GLY A 220 -10.02 -10.36 -12.97
CA GLY A 220 -11.36 -10.82 -13.36
C GLY A 220 -12.52 -10.10 -12.70
#